data_AF-A0A383CW07-F1
#
_entry.id   AF-A0A383CW07-F1
#
_cell.length_a   1.000
_cell.length_b   1.000
_cell.length_c   1.000
_cell.angle_alpha   90.00
_cell.angle_beta   90.00
_cell.angle_gamma   90.00
#
_symmetry.space_group_name_H-M   'P 1'
#
loop_
_entity.id
_entity.type
_entity.pdbx_description
1 polymer ?
#
loop_
_entity_poly.entity_id
_entity_poly.type
_entity_poly.pdbx_seq_one_letter_code
_entity_poly.pdbx_strand_id
1 'polypeptide(L)'
;MALALTEYQLAEYDRDGFTIVKDGFAQQECDRFVEYMMDLQAGRTTVEGYAPRTADDWSRLITRNCHHPMGLSWMIDPRLRKPLSTLLGEEPDGVQSMYFYKGSEQRRHQDAYHLPGCVSAWVALQDVGEWNGSLRIQVGSQKRPVLKKSHFRPDP
;
A
#
# COMPACT_ATOMS: atom_id res chain seq x y z
N MET A 1 -13.62 -12.94 -7.36
CA MET A 1 -13.03 -14.01 -6.52
C MET A 1 -12.33 -13.36 -5.34
N ALA A 2 -12.20 -14.01 -4.19
CA ALA A 2 -11.51 -13.46 -3.02
C ALA A 2 -10.25 -14.28 -2.72
N LEU A 3 -9.15 -13.62 -2.35
CA LEU A 3 -7.90 -14.28 -1.97
C LEU A 3 -8.02 -14.78 -0.54
N ALA A 4 -7.50 -15.97 -0.26
CA ALA A 4 -7.41 -16.53 1.07
C ALA A 4 -5.95 -16.81 1.40
N LEU A 5 -5.53 -16.46 2.62
CA LEU A 5 -4.20 -16.79 3.10
C LEU A 5 -4.14 -18.28 3.46
N THR A 6 -3.08 -18.94 3.05
CA THR A 6 -2.76 -20.30 3.48
C THR A 6 -2.22 -20.32 4.90
N GLU A 7 -2.21 -21.50 5.55
CA GLU A 7 -1.58 -21.67 6.87
C GLU A 7 -0.10 -21.26 6.86
N TYR A 8 0.62 -21.55 5.77
CA TYR A 8 2.00 -21.10 5.59
C TYR A 8 2.11 -19.57 5.62
N GLN A 9 1.26 -18.88 4.87
CA GLN A 9 1.27 -17.40 4.80
C GLN A 9 0.87 -16.77 6.14
N LEU A 10 -0.07 -17.38 6.88
CA LEU A 10 -0.42 -16.93 8.23
C LEU A 10 0.76 -17.09 9.21
N ALA A 11 1.43 -18.24 9.18
CA ALA A 11 2.60 -18.48 10.01
C ALA A 11 3.78 -17.55 9.64
N GLU A 12 3.99 -17.29 8.34
CA GLU A 12 4.99 -16.34 7.86
C GLU A 12 4.67 -14.92 8.31
N TYR A 13 3.42 -14.48 8.18
CA TYR A 13 3.00 -13.16 8.65
C TYR A 13 3.22 -12.98 10.16
N ASP A 14 2.84 -13.97 10.98
CA ASP A 14 3.12 -13.92 12.42
C ASP A 14 4.63 -13.83 12.69
N ARG A 15 5.43 -14.70 12.07
CA ARG A 15 6.87 -14.77 12.31
C ARG A 15 7.60 -13.50 11.87
N ASP A 16 7.35 -13.06 10.64
CA ASP A 16 8.20 -12.12 9.91
C ASP A 16 7.59 -10.72 9.79
N GLY A 17 6.28 -10.59 9.99
CA GLY A 17 5.54 -9.32 9.94
C GLY A 17 4.99 -8.96 8.57
N PHE A 18 5.13 -9.86 7.60
CA PHE A 18 4.55 -9.74 6.27
C PHE A 18 4.42 -11.13 5.65
N THR A 19 3.59 -11.25 4.61
CA THR A 19 3.57 -12.42 3.73
C THR A 19 3.27 -11.95 2.30
N ILE A 20 3.53 -12.81 1.31
CA ILE A 20 3.36 -12.49 -0.11
C ILE A 20 2.31 -13.42 -0.72
N VAL A 21 1.35 -12.82 -1.41
CA VAL A 21 0.40 -13.52 -2.28
C VAL A 21 0.79 -13.24 -3.72
N LYS A 22 1.21 -14.27 -4.45
CA LYS A 22 1.49 -14.18 -5.89
C LYS A 22 0.19 -14.25 -6.68
N ASP A 23 0.18 -13.63 -7.86
CA ASP A 23 -0.94 -13.67 -8.81
C ASP A 23 -2.27 -13.19 -8.21
N GLY A 24 -2.20 -12.23 -7.27
CA GLY A 24 -3.39 -11.70 -6.61
C GLY A 24 -4.31 -10.90 -7.54
N PHE A 25 -3.72 -10.26 -8.55
CA PHE A 25 -4.39 -9.52 -9.62
C PHE A 25 -3.77 -9.91 -10.95
N ALA A 26 -4.56 -9.93 -12.02
CA ALA A 26 -4.04 -10.16 -13.36
C ALA A 26 -3.26 -8.95 -13.86
N GLN A 27 -2.20 -9.17 -14.65
CA GLN A 27 -1.37 -8.09 -15.22
C GLN A 27 -2.21 -7.02 -15.91
N GLN A 28 -3.21 -7.42 -16.68
CA GLN A 28 -4.11 -6.50 -17.39
C GLN A 28 -4.94 -5.61 -16.43
N GLU A 29 -5.28 -6.08 -15.24
CA GLU A 29 -5.96 -5.25 -14.24
C GLU A 29 -5.02 -4.18 -13.68
N CYS A 30 -3.77 -4.56 -13.42
CA CYS A 30 -2.73 -3.64 -12.97
C CYS A 30 -2.41 -2.59 -14.04
N ASP A 31 -2.26 -2.98 -15.31
CA ASP A 31 -1.98 -2.08 -16.42
C ASP A 31 -3.08 -1.02 -16.57
N ARG A 32 -4.36 -1.44 -16.52
CA ARG A 32 -5.50 -0.51 -16.56
C ARG A 32 -5.50 0.47 -15.38
N PHE A 33 -5.10 0.02 -14.19
CA PHE A 33 -4.97 0.90 -13.04
C PHE A 33 -3.86 1.94 -13.26
N VAL A 34 -2.70 1.51 -13.77
CA VAL A 34 -1.58 2.40 -14.07
C VAL A 34 -1.97 3.42 -15.14
N GLU A 35 -2.60 2.99 -16.23
CA GLU A 35 -3.11 3.88 -17.29
C GLU A 35 -4.06 4.94 -16.72
N TYR A 36 -5.03 4.52 -15.91
CA TYR A 36 -5.95 5.43 -15.22
C TYR A 36 -5.19 6.48 -14.38
N MET A 37 -4.17 6.05 -13.63
CA MET A 37 -3.36 6.95 -12.80
C MET A 37 -2.49 7.89 -13.63
N MET A 38 -1.96 7.45 -14.76
CA MET A 38 -1.23 8.31 -15.71
C MET A 38 -2.16 9.34 -16.36
N ASP A 39 -3.39 8.95 -16.71
CA ASP A 39 -4.39 9.86 -17.25
C ASP A 39 -4.83 10.90 -16.23
N LEU A 40 -4.98 10.50 -14.96
CA LEU A 40 -5.27 11.40 -13.85
C LEU A 40 -4.12 12.40 -13.62
N GLN A 41 -2.86 11.93 -13.63
CA GLN A 41 -1.67 12.80 -13.48
C GLN A 41 -1.55 13.79 -14.63
N ALA A 42 -1.78 13.34 -15.86
CA ALA A 42 -1.71 14.16 -17.06
C ALA A 42 -2.94 15.08 -17.27
N GLY A 43 -3.95 15.00 -16.39
CA GLY A 43 -5.20 15.76 -16.51
C GLY A 43 -6.10 15.32 -17.66
N ARG A 44 -5.86 14.17 -18.28
CA ARG A 44 -6.75 13.57 -19.29
C ARG A 44 -8.02 12.99 -18.66
N THR A 45 -7.90 12.53 -17.41
CA THR A 45 -9.03 12.17 -16.56
C THR A 45 -9.13 13.17 -15.42
N THR A 46 -10.32 13.75 -15.21
CA THR A 46 -10.60 14.69 -14.11
C THR A 46 -11.58 14.07 -13.12
N VAL A 47 -11.31 14.22 -11.83
CA VAL A 47 -12.16 13.72 -10.75
C VAL A 47 -12.48 14.87 -9.80
N GLU A 48 -13.74 14.98 -9.38
CA GLU A 48 -14.14 15.98 -8.39
C GLU A 48 -13.32 15.83 -7.09
N GLY A 49 -12.87 16.96 -6.54
CA GLY A 49 -12.01 16.98 -5.35
C GLY A 49 -10.53 16.69 -5.61
N TYR A 50 -10.15 16.40 -6.86
CA TYR A 50 -8.76 16.21 -7.28
C TYR A 50 -8.32 17.34 -8.20
N ALA A 51 -7.49 18.25 -7.68
CA ALA A 51 -6.89 19.29 -8.49
C ALA A 51 -5.95 18.68 -9.55
N PRO A 52 -5.93 19.22 -10.78
CA PRO A 52 -4.93 18.83 -11.77
C PRO A 52 -3.51 19.03 -11.24
N ARG A 53 -2.64 18.09 -11.55
CA ARG A 53 -1.22 18.13 -11.16
C ARG A 53 -0.43 18.90 -12.21
N THR A 54 0.70 19.49 -11.81
CA THR A 54 1.65 20.03 -12.79
C THR A 54 2.35 18.88 -13.51
N ALA A 55 2.82 19.11 -14.74
CA ALA A 55 3.41 18.05 -15.56
C ALA A 55 4.64 17.37 -14.92
N ASP A 56 5.33 18.07 -14.02
CA ASP A 56 6.51 17.62 -13.28
C ASP A 56 6.19 17.07 -11.87
N ASP A 57 4.94 17.17 -11.42
CA ASP A 57 4.54 16.61 -10.13
C ASP A 57 4.31 15.10 -10.24
N TRP A 58 5.35 14.37 -9.83
CA TRP A 58 5.36 12.91 -9.69
C TRP A 58 5.34 12.46 -8.23
N SER A 59 4.95 13.34 -7.31
CA SER A 59 4.84 12.97 -5.90
C SER A 59 3.70 11.97 -5.69
N ARG A 60 3.86 11.08 -4.71
CA ARG A 60 2.84 10.08 -4.38
C ARG A 60 1.46 10.72 -4.17
N LEU A 61 0.40 10.06 -4.62
CA LEU A 61 -0.96 10.45 -4.29
C LEU A 61 -1.36 9.76 -2.99
N ILE A 62 -1.74 10.54 -1.97
CA ILE A 62 -2.26 10.02 -0.71
C ILE A 62 -3.73 10.38 -0.61
N THR A 63 -4.55 9.38 -0.35
CA THR A 63 -5.99 9.55 -0.23
C THR A 63 -6.48 8.97 1.09
N ARG A 64 -7.27 9.75 1.83
CA ARG A 64 -7.87 9.35 3.11
C ARG A 64 -9.40 9.44 3.09
N ASN A 65 -9.94 10.59 2.65
CA ASN A 65 -11.38 10.88 2.77
C ASN A 65 -12.08 11.09 1.42
N CYS A 66 -11.33 11.23 0.31
CA CYS A 66 -11.89 11.54 -1.00
C CYS A 66 -11.22 10.65 -2.02
N HIS A 67 -11.75 9.46 -2.29
CA HIS A 67 -11.14 8.51 -3.23
C HIS A 67 -11.55 8.75 -4.67
N HIS A 68 -10.59 8.71 -5.57
CA HIS A 68 -10.89 8.60 -6.99
C HIS A 68 -11.54 7.22 -7.27
N PRO A 69 -12.44 7.12 -8.26
CA PRO A 69 -13.25 5.92 -8.46
C PRO A 69 -12.46 4.62 -8.56
N MET A 70 -11.38 4.59 -9.35
CA MET A 70 -10.55 3.40 -9.50
C MET A 70 -9.86 2.99 -8.18
N GLY A 71 -9.34 3.96 -7.43
CA GLY A 71 -8.64 3.72 -6.16
C GLY A 71 -9.60 3.23 -5.09
N LEU A 72 -10.82 3.78 -5.04
CA LEU A 72 -11.88 3.29 -4.16
C LEU A 72 -12.22 1.83 -4.49
N SER A 73 -12.39 1.50 -5.78
CA SER A 73 -12.75 0.14 -6.20
C SER A 73 -11.72 -0.90 -5.78
N TRP A 74 -10.43 -0.55 -5.83
CA TRP A 74 -9.35 -1.41 -5.36
C TRP A 74 -9.29 -1.48 -3.84
N MET A 75 -9.45 -0.35 -3.14
CA MET A 75 -9.44 -0.30 -1.68
C MET A 75 -10.50 -1.23 -1.05
N ILE A 76 -11.65 -1.37 -1.70
CA ILE A 76 -12.75 -2.23 -1.23
C ILE A 76 -12.81 -3.60 -1.94
N ASP A 77 -11.82 -3.95 -2.78
CA ASP A 77 -11.83 -5.20 -3.54
C ASP A 77 -11.81 -6.42 -2.58
N PRO A 78 -12.71 -7.42 -2.77
CA PRO A 78 -12.76 -8.62 -1.94
C PRO A 78 -11.43 -9.39 -1.84
N ARG A 79 -10.54 -9.26 -2.84
CA ARG A 79 -9.21 -9.86 -2.85
C ARG A 79 -8.27 -9.24 -1.82
N LEU A 80 -8.44 -7.97 -1.47
CA LEU A 80 -7.71 -7.32 -0.39
C LEU A 80 -8.45 -7.46 0.93
N ARG A 81 -9.77 -7.26 0.91
CA ARG A 81 -10.62 -7.31 2.10
C ARG A 81 -10.49 -8.63 2.86
N LYS A 82 -10.62 -9.78 2.19
CA LYS A 82 -10.64 -11.10 2.87
C LYS A 82 -9.34 -11.43 3.61
N PRO A 83 -8.14 -11.29 3.02
CA PRO A 83 -6.89 -11.46 3.76
C PRO A 83 -6.76 -10.49 4.93
N LEU A 84 -7.12 -9.20 4.75
CA LEU A 84 -7.04 -8.20 5.81
C LEU A 84 -7.98 -8.52 6.97
N SER A 85 -9.23 -8.93 6.70
CA SER A 85 -10.16 -9.38 7.74
C SER A 85 -9.62 -10.59 8.51
N THR A 86 -8.96 -11.51 7.81
CA THR A 86 -8.35 -12.70 8.45
C THR A 86 -7.22 -12.30 9.40
N LEU A 87 -6.38 -11.33 9.00
CA LEU A 87 -5.25 -10.86 9.81
C LEU A 87 -5.67 -9.98 10.99
N LEU A 88 -6.71 -9.17 10.82
CA LEU A 88 -7.24 -8.30 11.88
C LEU A 88 -8.16 -9.06 12.85
N GLY A 89 -8.81 -10.13 12.40
CA GLY A 89 -9.84 -10.84 13.16
C GLY A 89 -11.20 -10.14 13.18
N GLU A 90 -11.34 -9.04 12.44
CA GLU A 90 -12.56 -8.23 12.32
C GLU A 90 -12.69 -7.63 10.91
N GLU A 91 -13.76 -6.86 10.67
CA GLU A 91 -13.98 -6.20 9.39
C GLU A 91 -13.09 -4.95 9.26
N PRO A 92 -12.22 -4.84 8.24
CA PRO A 92 -11.36 -3.68 8.05
C PRO A 92 -12.10 -2.46 7.48
N ASP A 93 -11.80 -1.28 8.03
CA ASP A 93 -12.11 0.00 7.42
C ASP A 93 -10.96 0.48 6.51
N GLY A 94 -11.29 0.96 5.31
CA GLY A 94 -10.34 1.55 4.38
C GLY A 94 -9.97 2.99 4.78
N VAL A 95 -8.98 3.15 5.66
CA VAL A 95 -8.62 4.48 6.22
C VAL A 95 -7.70 5.32 5.33
N GLN A 96 -6.90 4.68 4.46
CA GLN A 96 -5.96 5.37 3.58
C GLN A 96 -5.54 4.49 2.40
N SER A 97 -5.40 5.08 1.21
CA SER A 97 -4.72 4.49 0.06
C SER A 97 -3.59 5.40 -0.43
N MET A 98 -2.56 4.80 -1.03
CA MET A 98 -1.45 5.53 -1.64
C MET A 98 -1.13 4.97 -3.02
N TYR A 99 -0.90 5.85 -3.99
CA TYR A 99 -0.32 5.49 -5.28
C TYR A 99 1.05 6.13 -5.45
N PHE A 100 2.03 5.32 -5.84
CA PHE A 100 3.42 5.72 -6.00
C PHE A 100 3.74 5.80 -7.50
N TYR A 101 3.82 7.03 -8.04
CA TYR A 101 4.28 7.24 -9.43
C TYR A 101 5.76 6.88 -9.61
N LYS A 102 6.53 7.05 -8.54
CA LYS A 102 7.94 6.69 -8.40
C LYS A 102 8.12 6.04 -7.04
N GLY A 103 9.26 5.38 -6.81
CA GLY A 103 9.60 4.82 -5.50
C GLY A 103 9.39 5.83 -4.37
N SER A 104 9.03 5.35 -3.18
CA SER A 104 8.58 6.22 -2.08
C SER A 104 9.67 7.12 -1.47
N GLU A 105 10.94 6.73 -1.66
CA GLU A 105 12.15 7.32 -1.06
C GLU A 105 12.02 7.55 0.46
N GLN A 106 11.13 6.80 1.13
CA GLN A 106 10.92 6.94 2.57
C GLN A 106 12.09 6.34 3.34
N ARG A 107 12.57 7.09 4.34
CA ARG A 107 13.48 6.55 5.36
C ARG A 107 12.78 5.44 6.16
N ARG A 108 13.54 4.63 6.89
CA ARG A 108 12.97 3.61 7.80
C ARG A 108 11.98 4.27 8.78
N HIS A 109 10.78 3.71 8.87
CA HIS A 109 9.70 4.17 9.73
C HIS A 109 8.81 2.98 10.13
N GLN A 110 7.86 3.24 11.04
CA GLN A 110 6.78 2.31 11.38
C GLN A 110 5.45 3.03 11.17
N ASP A 111 4.59 2.52 10.30
CA ASP A 111 3.29 3.12 10.03
C ASP A 111 2.41 3.22 11.27
N ALA A 112 2.54 2.25 12.19
CA ALA A 112 1.84 2.24 13.47
C ALA A 112 2.12 3.48 14.35
N TYR A 113 3.18 4.25 14.07
CA TYR A 113 3.41 5.54 14.73
C TYR A 113 2.31 6.56 14.41
N HIS A 114 1.78 6.54 13.17
CA HIS A 114 0.72 7.44 12.71
C HIS A 114 -0.66 6.77 12.64
N LEU A 115 -0.69 5.46 12.36
CA LEU A 115 -1.89 4.67 12.13
C LEU A 115 -1.85 3.39 13.00
N PRO A 116 -1.96 3.53 14.34
CA PRO A 116 -1.92 2.38 15.24
C PRO A 116 -3.08 1.41 14.95
N GLY A 117 -2.81 0.11 15.03
CA GLY A 117 -3.81 -0.94 14.82
C GLY A 117 -4.15 -1.25 13.36
N CYS A 118 -3.52 -0.56 12.39
CA CYS A 118 -3.75 -0.81 10.97
C CYS A 118 -2.86 -1.94 10.43
N VAL A 119 -3.41 -2.72 9.48
CA VAL A 119 -2.65 -3.62 8.60
C VAL A 119 -2.69 -3.04 7.19
N SER A 120 -1.58 -3.13 6.46
CA SER A 120 -1.47 -2.63 5.09
C SER A 120 -1.43 -3.77 4.08
N ALA A 121 -2.03 -3.51 2.91
CA ALA A 121 -1.80 -4.30 1.71
C ALA A 121 -1.04 -3.43 0.70
N TRP A 122 0.00 -4.00 0.09
CA TRP A 122 0.75 -3.35 -0.98
C TRP A 122 0.67 -4.24 -2.23
N VAL A 123 0.22 -3.66 -3.34
CA VAL A 123 0.08 -4.38 -4.61
C VAL A 123 1.15 -3.90 -5.58
N ALA A 124 1.95 -4.86 -6.07
CA ALA A 124 2.86 -4.60 -7.19
C ALA A 124 2.02 -4.43 -8.47
N LEU A 125 1.90 -3.20 -8.95
CA LEU A 125 1.20 -2.89 -10.20
C LEU A 125 2.06 -3.12 -11.44
N GLN A 126 3.37 -3.18 -11.26
CA GLN A 126 4.37 -3.47 -12.28
C GLN A 126 5.43 -4.39 -11.66
N ASP A 127 6.37 -4.87 -12.47
CA ASP A 127 7.54 -5.57 -11.97
C ASP A 127 8.33 -4.70 -10.99
N VAL A 128 8.51 -5.17 -9.76
CA VAL A 128 9.25 -4.46 -8.72
C VAL A 128 10.47 -5.27 -8.31
N GLY A 129 11.61 -4.60 -8.33
CA GLY A 129 12.89 -5.14 -7.92
C GLY A 129 13.76 -4.09 -7.24
N GLU A 130 15.02 -4.40 -7.02
CA GLU A 130 15.94 -3.52 -6.31
C GLU A 130 16.22 -2.21 -7.07
N TRP A 131 15.96 -2.16 -8.37
CA TRP A 131 16.23 -1.04 -9.26
C TRP A 131 15.11 0.02 -9.32
N ASN A 132 13.91 -0.25 -8.80
CA ASN A 132 12.77 0.68 -8.88
C ASN A 132 12.04 0.91 -7.55
N GLY A 133 12.73 0.66 -6.43
CA GLY A 133 12.22 1.03 -5.11
C GLY A 133 11.37 -0.04 -4.43
N SER A 134 11.81 -1.30 -4.46
CA SER A 134 11.24 -2.39 -3.66
C SER A 134 11.11 -2.04 -2.18
N LEU A 135 10.06 -2.54 -1.53
CA LEU A 135 9.93 -2.47 -0.07
C LEU A 135 11.13 -3.15 0.62
N ARG A 136 11.68 -2.48 1.64
CA ARG A 136 12.70 -3.05 2.52
C ARG A 136 12.11 -3.19 3.91
N ILE A 137 11.92 -4.42 4.35
CA ILE A 137 11.30 -4.74 5.65
C ILE A 137 12.38 -5.21 6.62
N GLN A 138 12.34 -4.72 7.86
CA GLN A 138 13.10 -5.32 8.95
C GLN A 138 12.29 -6.47 9.54
N VAL A 139 12.64 -7.69 9.13
CA VAL A 139 11.93 -8.93 9.50
C VAL A 139 11.76 -9.05 11.02
N GLY A 140 10.53 -9.35 11.46
CA GLY A 140 10.20 -9.55 12.89
C GLY A 140 10.09 -8.25 13.70
N SER A 141 10.29 -7.08 13.08
CA SER A 141 10.25 -5.78 13.77
C SER A 141 8.86 -5.38 14.27
N GLN A 142 7.79 -5.96 13.71
CA GLN A 142 6.41 -5.77 14.19
C GLN A 142 6.20 -6.27 15.63
N LYS A 143 7.04 -7.20 16.10
CA LYS A 143 7.03 -7.69 17.49
C LYS A 143 7.72 -6.73 18.47
N ARG A 144 8.34 -5.66 17.97
CA ARG A 144 9.02 -4.65 18.79
C ARG A 144 8.08 -3.48 19.08
N PRO A 145 8.29 -2.76 20.20
CA PRO A 145 7.52 -1.55 20.48
C PRO A 145 7.64 -0.51 19.36
N VAL A 146 6.57 0.26 19.14
CA VAL A 146 6.59 1.41 18.23
C VAL A 146 7.62 2.43 18.73
N LEU A 147 8.51 2.85 17.84
CA LEU A 147 9.56 3.82 18.15
C LEU A 147 8.95 5.20 18.42
N LYS A 148 9.47 5.87 19.45
CA LYS A 148 9.13 7.25 19.80
C LYS A 148 10.23 8.19 19.31
N LYS A 149 9.93 9.49 19.22
CA LYS A 149 10.90 10.52 18.81
C LYS A 149 12.21 10.44 19.61
N SER A 150 12.14 10.10 20.89
CA SER A 150 13.30 9.93 21.78
C SER A 150 14.21 8.74 21.44
N HIS A 151 13.77 7.80 20.60
CA HIS A 151 14.57 6.64 20.19
C HIS A 151 15.45 6.92 18.97
N PHE A 152 15.16 7.98 18.20
CA PHE A 152 15.95 8.34 17.04
C PHE A 152 17.26 8.97 17.48
N ARG A 153 18.35 8.50 16.90
CA ARG A 153 19.67 9.10 17.04
C ARG A 153 19.90 10.02 15.83
N PRO A 154 20.69 11.10 15.96
CA PRO A 154 21.18 11.81 14.78
C PRO A 154 21.88 10.80 13.87
N ASP A 155 21.57 10.84 12.57
CA ASP A 155 22.37 10.10 11.59
C ASP A 155 23.81 10.67 11.66
N PRO A 156 24.86 9.81 11.61
CA PRO A 156 26.25 10.27 11.56
C PRO A 156 26.54 11.11 10.30
#